data_AF-A0A3D8I4W9-F1
#
_entry.id   AF-A0A3D8I4W9-F1
#
_cell.length_a   1.000
_cell.length_b   1.000
_cell.length_c   1.000
_cell.angle_alpha   90.00
_cell.angle_beta   90.00
_cell.angle_gamma   90.00
#
_symmetry.space_group_name_H-M   'P 1'
#
loop_
_entity.id
_entity.type
_entity.pdbx_description
1 polymer ?
#
loop_
_entity_poly.entity_id
_entity_poly.type
_entity_poly.pdbx_seq_one_letter_code
_entity_poly.pdbx_strand_id
1 'polypeptide(L)'
;MRCLKITPNIAWGLVIFGGILECFWVSGLKYADSVILYLLTAVGICISFTCGMLALKVLEVGIAYSVLVGIGTAGVALAEIIVFSEDFSLLKIFFIITLLIGVIGLKLSAQEVEEAEGAEESEEVQKEKQELSCDLGRKRLLEE
;
A
#
# COMPACT_ATOMS: atom_id res chain seq x y z
N MET A 1 4.50 -23.55 9.98
CA MET A 1 4.90 -22.13 9.93
C MET A 1 5.72 -21.93 8.67
N ARG A 2 5.12 -21.44 7.58
CA ARG A 2 5.79 -21.36 6.27
C ARG A 2 6.61 -20.07 6.25
N CYS A 3 7.94 -20.24 6.30
CA CYS A 3 8.92 -19.18 6.08
C CYS A 3 8.82 -18.74 4.62
N LEU A 4 7.90 -17.82 4.33
CA LEU A 4 7.77 -17.21 3.01
C LEU A 4 8.87 -16.16 2.88
N LYS A 5 9.99 -16.55 2.25
CA LYS A 5 11.02 -15.61 1.79
C LYS A 5 10.42 -14.73 0.71
N ILE A 6 9.78 -13.62 1.08
CA ILE A 6 9.44 -12.57 0.13
C ILE A 6 10.72 -11.78 -0.14
N THR A 7 11.26 -11.94 -1.34
CA THR A 7 12.44 -11.19 -1.81
C THR A 7 12.01 -9.79 -2.26
N PRO A 8 12.83 -8.75 -2.10
CA PRO A 8 12.51 -7.38 -2.54
C PRO A 8 12.00 -7.31 -3.99
N ASN A 9 12.54 -8.11 -4.91
CA ASN A 9 12.08 -8.14 -6.31
C ASN A 9 10.62 -8.57 -6.46
N ILE A 10 10.17 -9.53 -5.63
CA ILE A 10 8.78 -10.01 -5.61
C ILE A 10 7.88 -8.95 -4.98
N ALA A 11 8.36 -8.26 -3.95
CA ALA A 11 7.62 -7.20 -3.29
C ALA A 11 7.36 -6.00 -4.24
N TRP A 12 8.37 -5.56 -5.01
CA TRP A 12 8.17 -4.56 -6.06
C TRP A 12 7.17 -5.01 -7.12
N GLY A 13 7.21 -6.28 -7.54
CA GLY A 13 6.22 -6.86 -8.43
C GLY A 13 4.79 -6.84 -7.84
N LEU A 14 4.65 -7.14 -6.54
CA LEU A 14 3.38 -7.11 -5.82
C LEU A 14 2.82 -5.68 -5.68
N VAL A 15 3.67 -4.67 -5.47
CA VAL A 15 3.24 -3.26 -5.42
C VAL A 15 2.69 -2.82 -6.77
N ILE A 16 3.42 -3.08 -7.86
CA ILE A 16 2.98 -2.69 -9.21
C ILE A 16 1.70 -3.45 -9.59
N PHE A 17 1.66 -4.76 -9.33
CA PHE A 17 0.48 -5.57 -9.60
C PHE A 17 -0.72 -5.12 -8.74
N GLY A 18 -0.49 -4.81 -7.47
CA GLY A 18 -1.47 -4.25 -6.55
C GLY A 18 -2.03 -2.91 -7.04
N GLY A 19 -1.18 -1.98 -7.48
CA GLY A 19 -1.60 -0.67 -8.00
C GLY A 19 -2.37 -0.76 -9.33
N ILE A 20 -2.05 -1.72 -10.20
CA ILE A 20 -2.85 -1.96 -11.42
C ILE A 20 -4.23 -2.52 -11.05
N LEU A 21 -4.25 -3.49 -10.13
CA LEU A 21 -5.49 -4.08 -9.63
C LEU A 21 -6.33 -3.04 -8.88
N GLU A 22 -5.67 -2.07 -8.24
CA GLU A 22 -6.29 -0.90 -7.62
C GLU A 22 -7.10 -0.08 -8.62
N CYS A 23 -6.48 0.28 -9.74
CA CYS A 23 -7.17 1.01 -10.79
C CYS A 23 -8.44 0.27 -11.25
N PHE A 24 -8.37 -1.06 -11.36
CA PHE A 24 -9.49 -1.88 -11.81
C PHE A 24 -10.66 -1.87 -10.82
N TRP A 25 -10.42 -2.04 -9.51
CA TRP A 25 -11.51 -2.03 -8.53
C TRP A 25 -12.01 -0.61 -8.21
N VAL A 26 -11.15 0.42 -8.27
CA VAL A 26 -11.59 1.82 -8.10
C VAL A 26 -12.54 2.21 -9.22
N SER A 27 -12.20 1.89 -10.48
CA SER A 27 -13.13 2.05 -11.60
C SER A 27 -14.38 1.19 -11.41
N GLY A 28 -14.24 -0.04 -10.90
CA GLY A 28 -15.36 -0.92 -10.59
C GLY A 28 -16.35 -0.35 -9.57
N LEU A 29 -15.89 0.38 -8.53
CA LEU A 29 -16.76 1.04 -7.56
C LEU A 29 -17.61 2.15 -8.18
N LYS A 30 -17.04 2.88 -9.14
CA LYS A 30 -17.71 4.01 -9.78
C LYS A 30 -18.88 3.58 -10.68
N TYR A 31 -18.83 2.35 -11.21
CA TYR A 31 -19.81 1.82 -12.17
C TYR A 31 -20.48 0.51 -11.72
N ALA A 32 -20.43 0.19 -10.42
CA ALA A 32 -21.08 -0.99 -9.89
C ALA A 32 -22.60 -0.80 -9.84
N ASP A 33 -23.30 -1.12 -10.94
CA ASP A 33 -24.78 -1.05 -11.00
C ASP A 33 -25.47 -2.33 -10.48
N SER A 34 -24.72 -3.41 -10.28
CA SER A 34 -25.27 -4.71 -9.87
C SER A 34 -24.60 -5.24 -8.61
N VAL A 35 -25.36 -5.98 -7.80
CA VAL A 35 -24.85 -6.64 -6.58
C VAL A 35 -23.65 -7.55 -6.87
N ILE A 36 -23.64 -8.18 -8.04
CA ILE A 36 -22.52 -9.02 -8.52
C ILE A 36 -21.26 -8.18 -8.76
N LEU A 37 -21.40 -6.98 -9.35
CA LEU A 37 -20.28 -6.07 -9.57
C LEU A 37 -19.71 -5.59 -8.23
N TYR A 38 -20.56 -5.20 -7.27
CA TYR A 38 -20.11 -4.83 -5.92
C TYR A 38 -19.32 -5.95 -5.24
N LEU A 39 -19.78 -7.20 -5.38
CA LEU A 39 -19.12 -8.36 -4.81
C LEU A 39 -17.76 -8.61 -5.48
N LEU A 40 -17.66 -8.44 -6.80
CA LEU A 40 -16.41 -8.53 -7.54
C LEU A 40 -15.42 -7.43 -7.12
N THR A 41 -15.90 -6.21 -6.96
CA THR A 41 -15.09 -5.07 -6.51
C THR A 41 -14.59 -5.27 -5.08
N ALA A 42 -15.43 -5.79 -4.18
CA ALA A 42 -15.04 -6.12 -2.81
C ALA A 42 -13.93 -7.18 -2.77
N VAL A 43 -14.03 -8.22 -3.61
CA VAL A 43 -12.96 -9.23 -3.75
C VAL A 43 -11.69 -8.59 -4.30
N GLY A 44 -11.81 -7.70 -5.29
CA GLY A 44 -10.69 -6.93 -5.83
C GLY A 44 -9.97 -6.11 -4.76
N ILE A 45 -10.72 -5.41 -3.90
CA ILE A 45 -10.17 -4.65 -2.76
C ILE A 45 -9.40 -5.59 -1.84
N CYS A 46 -9.98 -6.72 -1.42
CA CYS A 46 -9.31 -7.66 -0.52
C CYS A 46 -7.99 -8.18 -1.09
N ILE A 47 -7.96 -8.50 -2.39
CA ILE A 47 -6.75 -8.98 -3.07
C ILE A 47 -5.71 -7.86 -3.15
N SER A 48 -6.11 -6.66 -3.56
CA SER A 48 -5.23 -5.48 -3.66
C SER A 48 -4.57 -5.17 -2.32
N PHE A 49 -5.39 -5.14 -1.25
CA PHE A 49 -4.93 -4.83 0.09
C PHE A 49 -3.98 -5.92 0.62
N THR A 50 -4.27 -7.19 0.32
CA THR A 50 -3.38 -8.29 0.70
C THR A 50 -2.03 -8.21 0.00
N CYS A 51 -1.99 -7.88 -1.30
CA CYS A 51 -0.75 -7.62 -2.02
C CYS A 51 0.06 -6.47 -1.39
N GLY A 52 -0.60 -5.35 -1.08
CA GLY A 52 0.01 -4.21 -0.41
C GLY A 52 0.60 -4.58 0.95
N MET A 53 -0.20 -5.23 1.81
CA MET A 53 0.26 -5.71 3.12
C MET A 53 1.44 -6.68 3.04
N LEU A 54 1.52 -7.51 1.98
CA LEU A 54 2.67 -8.39 1.76
C LEU A 54 3.92 -7.62 1.32
N ALA A 55 3.76 -6.56 0.54
CA ALA A 55 4.88 -5.72 0.11
C ALA A 55 5.45 -4.88 1.27
N LEU A 56 4.59 -4.37 2.15
CA LEU A 56 4.98 -3.59 3.35
C LEU A 56 5.83 -4.40 4.34
N LYS A 57 5.78 -5.73 4.29
CA LYS A 57 6.67 -6.60 5.11
C LYS A 57 8.13 -6.57 4.65
N VAL A 58 8.42 -6.02 3.48
CA VAL A 58 9.75 -6.03 2.85
C VAL A 58 10.20 -4.63 2.45
N LEU A 59 9.28 -3.76 2.04
CA LEU A 59 9.55 -2.36 1.73
C LEU A 59 9.11 -1.47 2.88
N GLU A 60 9.87 -0.39 3.07
CA GLU A 60 9.51 0.71 3.95
C GLU A 60 8.14 1.29 3.56
N VAL A 61 7.28 1.52 4.56
CA VAL A 61 5.88 1.91 4.37
C VAL A 61 5.78 3.20 3.55
N GLY A 62 6.65 4.18 3.82
CA GLY A 62 6.68 5.44 3.09
C GLY A 62 6.98 5.30 1.60
N ILE A 63 7.85 4.37 1.19
CA ILE A 63 8.19 4.13 -0.22
C ILE A 63 7.04 3.41 -0.92
N ALA A 64 6.52 2.35 -0.30
CA ALA A 64 5.45 1.55 -0.86
C ALA A 64 4.15 2.36 -1.05
N TYR A 65 3.76 3.17 -0.06
CA TYR A 65 2.57 4.00 -0.13
C TYR A 65 2.69 5.11 -1.18
N SER A 66 3.86 5.74 -1.30
CA SER A 66 4.09 6.78 -2.32
C SER A 66 3.94 6.22 -3.74
N VAL A 67 4.47 5.03 -4.01
CA VAL A 67 4.35 4.36 -5.32
C VAL A 67 2.92 3.90 -5.56
N LEU A 68 2.25 3.34 -4.55
CA LEU A 68 0.86 2.91 -4.63
C LEU A 68 -0.06 4.10 -5.00
N VAL A 69 0.00 5.19 -4.24
CA VAL A 69 -0.80 6.41 -4.49
C VAL A 69 -0.48 7.02 -5.86
N GLY A 70 0.79 7.02 -6.26
CA GLY A 70 1.21 7.51 -7.58
C GLY A 70 0.59 6.71 -8.73
N ILE A 71 0.70 5.36 -8.67
CA ILE A 71 0.13 4.46 -9.69
C ILE A 71 -1.39 4.53 -9.68
N GLY A 72 -2.03 4.49 -8.51
CA GLY A 72 -3.49 4.55 -8.38
C GLY A 72 -4.06 5.86 -8.93
N THR A 73 -3.48 7.01 -8.56
CA THR A 73 -3.95 8.31 -9.04
C THR A 73 -3.75 8.48 -10.54
N ALA A 74 -2.56 8.12 -11.05
CA ALA A 74 -2.27 8.22 -12.48
C ALA A 74 -3.11 7.24 -13.30
N GLY A 75 -3.26 6.01 -12.83
CA GLY A 75 -3.99 4.96 -13.53
C GLY A 75 -5.50 5.18 -13.54
N VAL A 76 -6.09 5.65 -12.43
CA VAL A 76 -7.51 6.03 -12.39
C VAL A 76 -7.77 7.25 -13.27
N ALA A 77 -6.94 8.30 -13.18
CA ALA A 77 -7.09 9.47 -14.04
C ALA A 77 -6.96 9.11 -15.54
N LEU A 78 -6.03 8.22 -15.88
CA LEU A 78 -5.87 7.74 -17.25
C LEU A 78 -7.05 6.85 -17.69
N ALA A 79 -7.57 6.00 -16.81
CA ALA A 79 -8.75 5.19 -17.08
C ALA A 79 -9.99 6.05 -17.32
N GLU A 80 -10.20 7.11 -16.53
CA GLU A 80 -11.27 8.09 -16.74
C GLU A 80 -11.21 8.73 -18.13
N ILE A 81 -10.00 9.08 -18.56
CA ILE A 81 -9.75 9.67 -19.88
C ILE A 81 -10.00 8.66 -21.01
N ILE A 82 -9.39 7.48 -20.94
CA ILE A 82 -9.36 6.52 -22.08
C ILE A 82 -10.64 5.70 -22.14
N VAL A 83 -11.08 5.14 -21.01
CA VAL A 83 -12.18 4.18 -20.96
C VAL A 83 -13.52 4.89 -21.03
N PHE A 84 -13.63 6.05 -20.37
CA PHE A 84 -14.90 6.76 -20.26
C PHE A 84 -15.05 7.91 -21.24
N SER A 85 -13.99 8.26 -22.00
CA SER A 85 -14.00 9.37 -22.98
C SER A 85 -14.66 10.63 -22.41
N GLU A 86 -14.47 10.86 -21.11
CA GLU A 86 -15.11 11.94 -20.39
C GLU A 86 -14.48 13.28 -20.81
N ASP A 87 -15.26 14.36 -20.84
CA ASP A 87 -14.76 15.66 -21.28
C ASP A 87 -13.53 16.07 -20.48
N PHE A 88 -12.41 16.23 -21.20
CA PHE A 88 -11.15 16.79 -20.73
C PHE A 88 -11.34 18.25 -20.33
N SER A 89 -11.96 18.47 -19.18
CA SER A 89 -12.06 19.80 -18.62
C SER A 89 -10.70 20.21 -18.08
N LEU A 90 -10.12 21.29 -18.62
CA LEU A 90 -8.87 21.88 -18.14
C LEU A 90 -8.90 22.14 -16.62
N LEU A 91 -10.09 22.43 -16.08
CA LEU A 91 -10.32 22.60 -14.64
C LEU A 91 -10.10 21.30 -13.85
N LYS A 92 -10.53 20.13 -14.36
CA LYS A 92 -10.33 18.84 -13.68
C LYS A 92 -8.84 18.50 -13.56
N ILE A 93 -8.09 18.69 -14.65
CA ILE A 93 -6.63 18.49 -14.65
C ILE A 93 -5.95 19.43 -13.64
N PHE A 94 -6.36 20.70 -13.60
CA PHE A 94 -5.80 21.68 -12.67
C PHE A 94 -6.03 21.27 -11.21
N PHE A 95 -7.22 20.76 -10.86
CA PHE A 95 -7.52 20.26 -9.52
C PHE A 95 -6.74 18.98 -9.18
N ILE A 96 -6.61 18.04 -10.12
CA ILE A 96 -5.79 16.82 -9.92
C ILE A 96 -4.33 17.19 -9.67
N ILE A 97 -3.75 18.09 -10.47
CA ILE A 97 -2.36 18.54 -10.30
C ILE A 97 -2.20 19.25 -8.95
N THR A 98 -3.14 20.12 -8.58
CA THR A 98 -3.13 20.80 -7.27
C THR A 98 -3.20 19.80 -6.11
N LEU A 99 -4.04 18.77 -6.21
CA LEU A 99 -4.10 17.70 -5.21
C LEU A 99 -2.80 16.92 -5.13
N LEU A 100 -2.22 16.53 -6.27
CA LEU A 100 -0.93 15.83 -6.31
C LEU A 100 0.19 16.65 -5.68
N ILE A 101 0.26 17.95 -5.97
CA ILE A 101 1.20 18.88 -5.32
C ILE A 101 0.94 18.95 -3.81
N GLY A 102 -0.33 18.99 -3.39
CA GLY A 102 -0.70 18.99 -1.97
C GLY A 102 -0.28 17.70 -1.24
N VAL A 103 -0.49 16.54 -1.85
CA VAL A 103 -0.07 15.24 -1.31
C VAL A 103 1.45 15.15 -1.22
N ILE A 104 2.18 15.55 -2.25
CA ILE A 104 3.65 15.57 -2.24
C ILE A 104 4.18 16.58 -1.21
N GLY A 105 3.58 17.76 -1.12
CA GLY A 105 3.92 18.78 -0.13
C GLY A 105 3.70 18.32 1.31
N LEU A 106 2.58 17.63 1.57
CA LEU A 106 2.32 16.95 2.84
C LEU A 106 3.35 15.86 3.11
N LYS A 107 3.72 15.05 2.12
CA LYS A 107 4.74 14.00 2.28
C LYS A 107 6.12 14.56 2.62
N LEU A 108 6.50 15.69 2.02
CA LEU A 108 7.77 16.37 2.30
C LEU A 108 7.79 17.04 3.68
N SER A 109 6.65 17.50 4.16
CA SER A 109 6.52 18.08 5.51
C SER A 109 6.29 17.01 6.59
N ALA A 110 5.70 15.87 6.23
CA ALA A 110 5.54 14.69 7.09
C ALA A 110 6.74 13.73 7.04
N GLN A 111 7.74 13.96 6.20
CA GLN A 111 8.95 13.13 6.11
C GLN A 111 9.72 13.10 7.44
N GLU A 112 9.57 14.13 8.28
CA GLU A 112 10.10 14.14 9.65
C GLU A 112 9.30 13.28 10.64
N VAL A 113 8.04 12.93 10.32
CA VAL A 113 7.12 12.17 11.17
C VAL A 113 7.14 10.67 10.83
N GLU A 114 7.22 10.31 9.55
CA GLU A 114 7.26 8.90 9.13
C GLU A 114 8.58 8.19 9.49
N GLU A 115 9.71 8.92 9.54
CA GLU A 115 11.00 8.37 10.01
C GLU A 115 10.96 8.06 11.52
N ALA A 116 10.08 8.74 12.28
CA ALA A 116 9.85 8.49 13.70
C ALA A 116 8.91 7.29 13.95
N GLU A 117 7.75 7.21 13.28
CA GLU A 117 6.81 6.08 13.46
C GLU A 117 7.35 4.74 12.92
N GLY A 118 8.06 4.77 11.78
CA GLY A 118 8.70 3.58 11.23
C GLY A 118 9.89 3.07 12.05
N ALA A 119 10.61 3.97 12.74
CA ALA A 119 11.64 3.61 13.70
C ALA A 119 11.04 3.00 14.98
N GLU A 120 9.93 3.56 15.48
CA GLU A 120 9.24 3.06 16.68
C GLU A 120 8.65 1.65 16.48
N GLU A 121 7.99 1.37 15.36
CA GLU A 121 7.40 0.03 15.10
C GLU A 121 8.49 -1.03 14.82
N SER A 122 9.59 -0.62 14.17
CA SER A 122 10.77 -1.48 13.97
C SER A 122 11.47 -1.80 15.30
N GLU A 123 11.55 -0.84 16.23
CA GLU A 123 12.14 -1.02 17.55
C GLU A 123 11.26 -1.87 18.48
N GLU A 124 9.94 -1.76 18.39
CA GLU A 124 9.01 -2.54 19.23
C GLU A 124 8.97 -4.01 18.81
N VAL A 125 8.93 -4.29 17.51
CA VAL A 125 9.02 -5.66 16.96
C VAL A 125 10.41 -6.29 17.22
N GLN A 126 11.49 -5.50 17.18
CA GLN A 126 12.84 -5.97 17.51
C GLN A 126 13.01 -6.22 19.02
N LYS A 127 12.42 -5.37 19.88
CA LYS A 127 12.37 -5.57 21.33
C LYS A 127 11.64 -6.83 21.70
N GLU A 128 10.46 -7.07 21.11
CA GLU A 128 9.67 -8.28 21.40
C GLU A 128 10.47 -9.53 21.04
N LYS A 129 11.17 -9.53 19.89
CA LYS A 129 12.02 -10.64 19.46
C LYS A 129 13.26 -10.83 20.36
N GLN A 130 13.79 -9.76 20.95
CA GLN A 130 14.93 -9.78 21.86
C GLN A 130 14.51 -10.24 23.28
N GLU A 131 13.37 -9.79 23.78
CA GLU A 131 12.79 -10.25 25.04
C GLU A 131 12.39 -11.72 24.96
N LEU A 132 11.77 -12.16 23.86
CA LEU A 132 11.44 -13.58 23.64
C LEU A 132 12.70 -14.46 23.62
N SER A 133 13.81 -13.95 23.05
CA SER A 133 15.10 -14.65 23.02
C SER A 133 15.72 -14.75 24.43
N CYS A 134 15.61 -13.68 25.23
CA CYS A 134 16.08 -13.63 26.61
C CYS A 134 15.26 -14.54 27.54
N ASP A 135 13.94 -14.62 27.36
CA ASP A 135 13.07 -15.51 28.10
C ASP A 135 13.22 -16.98 27.71
N LEU A 136 13.46 -17.28 26.42
CA LEU A 136 13.80 -18.64 26.01
C LEU A 136 15.12 -19.13 26.61
N GLY A 137 16.13 -18.26 26.70
CA GLY A 137 17.41 -18.60 27.34
C GLY A 137 17.26 -18.89 28.84
N ARG A 138 16.40 -18.12 29.51
CA ARG A 138 16.09 -18.30 30.93
C ARG A 138 15.32 -19.58 31.24
N LYS A 139 14.35 -19.96 30.39
CA LYS A 139 13.64 -21.24 30.53
C LYS A 139 14.55 -22.44 30.31
N ARG A 140 15.48 -22.34 29.35
CA ARG A 140 16.45 -23.41 29.07
C ARG A 140 17.41 -23.71 30.23
N LEU A 141 17.71 -22.72 31.08
CA LEU A 141 18.56 -22.89 32.27
C LEU A 141 17.82 -23.38 33.52
N LEU A 142 16.47 -23.41 33.49
CA LEU A 142 15.64 -23.94 34.58
C LEU A 142 15.13 -25.36 34.28
N GLU A 143 15.38 -25.88 33.08
CA GLU A 143 15.08 -27.25 32.64
C GLU A 143 16.34 -28.16 32.63
N GLU A 144 17.49 -27.70 33.14
CA GLU A 144 18.71 -28.50 33.45
C GLU A 144 18.90 -28.65 34.96
#